data_AF-A0A2E5G4F2-F1
#
_entry.id   AF-A0A2E5G4F2-F1
#
_cell.length_a   1.000
_cell.length_b   1.000
_cell.length_c   1.000
_cell.angle_alpha   90.00
_cell.angle_beta   90.00
_cell.angle_gamma   90.00
#
_symmetry.space_group_name_H-M   'P 1'
#
loop_
_entity.id
_entity.type
_entity.pdbx_description
1 polymer ?
#
loop_
_entity_poly.entity_id
_entity_poly.type
_entity_poly.pdbx_seq_one_letter_code
_entity_poly.pdbx_strand_id
1 'polypeptide(L)'
;MSLLKNWVWGGITGSLVGVTFILVHEALTQDDRFKAWEFALATVTPCLVAIVMSKLTGCRKIVLISIAYLTLIIPILGPAFGASGTEPLWLFAGLGLIGGLVWGTPIALWTYIIKRKRT
;
A
#
# COMPACT_ATOMS: atom_id res chain seq x y z
N MET A 1 6.83 7.20 -19.10
CA MET A 1 7.21 7.10 -17.67
C MET A 1 8.52 6.37 -17.54
N SER A 2 9.43 6.91 -16.73
CA SER A 2 10.67 6.24 -16.35
C SER A 2 10.38 5.14 -15.33
N LEU A 3 11.15 4.06 -15.37
CA LEU A 3 11.05 2.94 -14.42
C LEU A 3 11.19 3.42 -12.98
N LEU A 4 12.18 4.29 -12.72
CA LEU A 4 12.44 4.88 -11.41
C LEU A 4 11.23 5.64 -10.85
N LYS A 5 10.53 6.41 -11.70
CA LYS A 5 9.32 7.14 -11.28
C LYS A 5 8.26 6.18 -10.76
N ASN A 6 7.95 5.10 -11.47
CA ASN A 6 6.94 4.12 -11.04
C ASN A 6 7.34 3.41 -9.76
N TRP A 7 8.62 3.12 -9.60
CA TRP A 7 9.16 2.42 -8.44
C TRP A 7 9.07 3.29 -7.16
N VAL A 8 9.51 4.55 -7.25
CA VAL A 8 9.42 5.52 -6.13
C VAL A 8 7.97 5.76 -5.72
N TRP A 9 7.07 5.97 -6.68
CA TRP A 9 5.64 6.14 -6.35
C TRP A 9 5.00 4.88 -5.79
N GLY A 10 5.49 3.69 -6.16
CA GLY A 10 5.10 2.43 -5.54
C GLY A 10 5.45 2.40 -4.04
N GLY A 11 6.69 2.77 -3.70
CA GLY A 11 7.13 2.92 -2.31
C GLY A 11 6.28 3.90 -1.50
N ILE A 12 6.10 5.12 -2.01
CA ILE A 12 5.29 6.16 -1.35
C ILE A 12 3.84 5.70 -1.15
N THR A 13 3.26 5.05 -2.16
CA THR A 13 1.90 4.48 -2.07
C THR A 13 1.85 3.43 -0.96
N GLY A 14 2.85 2.55 -0.86
CA GLY A 14 2.92 1.55 0.20
C GLY A 14 3.01 2.17 1.60
N SER A 15 3.83 3.20 1.82
CA SER A 15 3.90 3.93 3.09
C SER A 15 2.55 4.55 3.46
N LEU A 16 1.89 5.21 2.50
CA LEU A 16 0.57 5.80 2.73
C LEU A 16 -0.47 4.75 3.09
N VAL A 17 -0.44 3.59 2.43
CA VAL A 17 -1.31 2.46 2.77
C VAL A 17 -1.09 2.01 4.20
N GLY A 18 0.16 1.80 4.62
CA GLY A 18 0.48 1.37 5.99
C GLY A 18 -0.05 2.34 7.05
N VAL A 19 0.22 3.64 6.87
CA VAL A 19 -0.23 4.68 7.81
C VAL A 19 -1.75 4.83 7.82
N THR A 20 -2.36 4.99 6.64
CA THR A 20 -3.82 5.24 6.56
C THR A 20 -4.64 4.04 7.00
N PHE A 21 -4.18 2.81 6.74
CA PHE A 21 -4.86 1.61 7.22
C PHE A 21 -4.88 1.56 8.75
N ILE A 22 -3.74 1.82 9.41
CA ILE A 22 -3.65 1.80 10.88
C ILE A 22 -4.47 2.92 11.51
N LEU A 23 -4.41 4.14 10.96
CA LEU A 23 -5.25 5.24 11.46
C LEU A 23 -6.74 4.94 11.34
N VAL A 24 -7.17 4.28 10.26
CA VAL A 24 -8.57 3.88 10.07
C VAL A 24 -8.93 2.70 10.98
N HIS A 25 -8.03 1.74 11.17
CA HIS A 25 -8.20 0.67 12.14
C HIS A 25 -8.41 1.22 13.55
N GLU A 26 -7.55 2.12 14.02
CA GLU A 26 -7.66 2.78 15.32
C GLU A 26 -8.94 3.62 15.44
N ALA A 27 -9.32 4.35 14.38
CA ALA A 27 -10.53 5.17 14.38
C ALA A 27 -11.83 4.34 14.43
N LEU A 28 -11.82 3.14 13.81
CA LEU A 28 -12.98 2.24 13.79
C LEU A 28 -13.06 1.35 15.04
N THR A 29 -11.93 0.99 15.64
CA THR A 29 -11.86 0.08 16.80
C THR A 29 -12.11 0.86 18.10
N GLN A 30 -13.36 1.17 18.41
CA GLN A 30 -13.71 1.90 19.65
C GLN A 30 -13.90 1.01 20.88
N ASP A 31 -14.13 -0.30 20.71
CA ASP A 31 -14.39 -1.25 21.79
C ASP A 31 -13.27 -2.30 21.96
N ASP A 32 -12.04 -1.97 21.52
CA ASP A 32 -10.86 -2.84 21.50
C ASP A 32 -11.06 -4.19 20.78
N ARG A 33 -12.13 -4.33 20.00
CA ARG A 33 -12.45 -5.53 19.21
C ARG A 33 -12.69 -5.16 17.77
N PHE A 34 -11.67 -5.38 16.97
CA PHE A 34 -11.75 -5.15 15.54
C PHE A 34 -12.62 -6.21 14.84
N LYS A 35 -13.82 -5.82 14.44
CA LYS A 35 -14.85 -6.69 13.84
C LYS A 35 -14.64 -6.85 12.34
N ALA A 36 -15.25 -7.89 11.78
CA ALA A 36 -15.17 -8.18 10.34
C ALA A 36 -15.68 -7.03 9.45
N TRP A 37 -16.70 -6.29 9.89
CA TRP A 37 -17.22 -5.14 9.13
C TRP A 37 -16.30 -3.91 9.23
N GLU A 38 -15.64 -3.70 10.37
CA GLU A 38 -14.63 -2.64 10.57
C GLU A 38 -13.41 -2.93 9.69
N PHE A 39 -13.01 -4.21 9.61
CA PHE A 39 -11.98 -4.66 8.67
C PHE A 39 -12.39 -4.44 7.22
N ALA A 40 -13.63 -4.79 6.83
CA ALA A 40 -14.11 -4.56 5.48
C ALA A 40 -14.01 -3.07 5.09
N LEU A 41 -14.39 -2.16 5.97
CA LEU A 41 -14.22 -0.71 5.75
C LEU A 41 -12.75 -0.29 5.69
N ALA A 42 -11.91 -0.80 6.60
CA ALA A 42 -10.48 -0.51 6.59
C ALA A 42 -9.80 -0.99 5.29
N THR A 43 -10.23 -2.10 4.68
CA THR A 43 -9.70 -2.59 3.40
C THR A 43 -10.10 -1.75 2.18
N VAL A 44 -10.99 -0.77 2.33
CA VAL A 44 -11.29 0.24 1.29
C VAL A 44 -10.17 1.28 1.21
N THR A 45 -9.45 1.52 2.31
CA THR A 45 -8.39 2.54 2.41
C THR A 45 -7.26 2.39 1.38
N PRO A 46 -6.70 1.19 1.10
CA PRO A 46 -5.63 1.05 0.13
C PRO A 46 -6.11 1.35 -1.30
N CYS A 47 -7.37 1.06 -1.61
CA CYS A 47 -7.98 1.40 -2.88
C CYS A 47 -8.09 2.91 -3.07
N LEU A 48 -8.56 3.63 -2.03
CA LEU A 48 -8.64 5.10 -2.06
C LEU A 48 -7.26 5.73 -2.23
N VAL A 49 -6.26 5.28 -1.46
CA VAL A 49 -4.86 5.73 -1.58
C VAL A 49 -4.35 5.50 -3.00
N ALA A 50 -4.54 4.30 -3.56
CA ALA A 50 -4.09 3.99 -4.91
C ALA A 50 -4.77 4.85 -6.00
N ILE A 51 -6.07 5.13 -5.86
CA ILE A 51 -6.82 5.98 -6.80
C ILE A 51 -6.31 7.43 -6.74
N VAL A 52 -6.13 7.97 -5.53
CA VAL A 52 -5.59 9.32 -5.32
C VAL A 52 -4.18 9.41 -5.89
N MET A 53 -3.30 8.48 -5.53
CA MET A 53 -1.92 8.43 -6.03
C MET A 53 -1.85 8.28 -7.54
N SER A 54 -2.77 7.53 -8.16
CA SER A 54 -2.82 7.41 -9.62
C SER A 54 -3.13 8.73 -10.29
N LYS A 55 -4.08 9.51 -9.74
CA LYS A 55 -4.42 10.84 -10.25
C LYS A 55 -3.26 11.83 -10.06
N LEU A 56 -2.58 11.79 -8.93
CA LEU A 56 -1.47 12.70 -8.62
C LEU A 56 -0.21 12.43 -9.45
N THR A 57 0.11 11.16 -9.71
CA THR A 57 1.40 10.76 -10.30
C THR A 57 1.33 10.48 -11.79
N GLY A 58 0.11 10.27 -12.32
CA GLY A 58 -0.14 9.75 -13.66
C GLY A 58 0.19 8.26 -13.82
N CYS A 59 0.50 7.55 -12.73
CA CYS A 59 0.72 6.11 -12.76
C CYS A 59 -0.60 5.36 -13.03
N ARG A 60 -0.51 4.20 -13.69
CA ARG A 60 -1.69 3.38 -14.01
C ARG A 60 -2.38 2.92 -12.72
N LYS A 61 -3.69 3.21 -12.59
CA LYS A 61 -4.53 2.83 -11.42
C LYS A 61 -4.33 1.36 -11.01
N ILE A 62 -4.43 0.45 -11.98
CA ILE A 62 -4.31 -1.00 -11.74
C ILE A 62 -2.96 -1.34 -11.08
N VAL A 63 -1.86 -0.71 -11.49
CA VAL A 63 -0.53 -0.95 -10.92
C VAL A 63 -0.49 -0.53 -9.45
N LEU A 64 -0.96 0.68 -9.14
CA LEU A 64 -0.96 1.17 -7.76
C LEU A 64 -1.91 0.40 -6.85
N ILE A 65 -3.07 -0.03 -7.38
CA ILE A 65 -4.02 -0.87 -6.64
C ILE A 65 -3.37 -2.21 -6.28
N SER A 66 -2.69 -2.87 -7.22
CA SER A 66 -1.96 -4.11 -6.96
C SER A 66 -0.88 -3.92 -5.89
N ILE A 67 -0.07 -2.88 -6.00
CA ILE A 67 0.97 -2.57 -5.00
C ILE A 67 0.35 -2.31 -3.63
N ALA A 68 -0.72 -1.52 -3.57
CA ALA A 68 -1.41 -1.17 -2.33
C ALA A 68 -1.95 -2.40 -1.60
N TYR A 69 -2.66 -3.29 -2.31
CA TYR A 69 -3.21 -4.50 -1.68
C TYR A 69 -2.15 -5.54 -1.31
N LEU A 70 -1.11 -5.73 -2.15
CA LEU A 70 -0.01 -6.63 -1.78
C LEU A 70 0.78 -6.11 -0.57
N THR A 71 0.94 -4.78 -0.47
CA THR A 71 1.53 -4.13 0.71
C THR A 71 0.63 -4.24 1.93
N LEU A 72 -0.68 -4.12 1.78
CA LEU A 72 -1.57 -4.36 2.91
C LEU A 72 -1.43 -5.81 3.41
N ILE A 73 -1.61 -6.79 2.53
CA ILE A 73 -1.75 -8.21 2.89
C ILE A 73 -0.48 -8.76 3.56
N ILE A 74 0.69 -8.47 3.01
CA ILE A 74 1.92 -9.16 3.42
C ILE A 74 2.66 -8.38 4.52
N PRO A 75 3.12 -7.14 4.30
CA PRO A 75 3.90 -6.43 5.31
C PRO A 75 3.06 -5.71 6.39
N ILE A 76 1.81 -5.32 6.13
CA ILE A 76 1.03 -4.53 7.11
C ILE A 76 0.13 -5.40 8.00
N LEU A 77 -0.62 -6.37 7.45
CA LEU A 77 -1.55 -7.16 8.26
C LEU A 77 -0.86 -8.01 9.33
N GLY A 78 0.34 -8.51 9.08
CA GLY A 78 1.08 -9.32 10.06
C GLY A 78 1.29 -8.56 11.38
N PRO A 79 1.97 -7.41 11.37
CA PRO A 79 2.13 -6.59 12.57
C PRO A 79 0.82 -5.97 13.07
N ALA A 80 -0.13 -5.63 12.19
CA ALA A 80 -1.41 -5.06 12.63
C ALA A 80 -2.22 -6.01 13.53
N PHE A 81 -2.09 -7.33 13.37
CA PHE A 81 -2.82 -8.33 14.17
C PHE A 81 -1.95 -9.14 15.13
N GLY A 82 -0.65 -9.27 14.84
CA GLY A 82 0.27 -10.13 15.58
C GLY A 82 1.20 -9.40 16.53
N ALA A 83 1.16 -8.07 16.57
CA ALA A 83 2.04 -7.27 17.42
C ALA A 83 1.38 -6.89 18.75
N SER A 84 2.08 -6.11 19.58
CA SER A 84 1.69 -5.78 20.96
C SER A 84 0.59 -4.74 21.07
N GLY A 85 0.26 -4.02 20.00
CA GLY A 85 -0.69 -2.90 19.99
C GLY A 85 -0.07 -1.58 20.45
N THR A 86 1.25 -1.54 20.69
CA THR A 86 2.00 -0.33 21.09
C THR A 86 2.99 0.13 20.03
N GLU A 87 2.91 -0.47 18.83
CA GLU A 87 3.82 -0.20 17.75
C GLU A 87 3.70 1.25 17.27
N PRO A 88 4.81 1.95 17.07
CA PRO A 88 4.76 3.32 16.63
C PRO A 88 4.35 3.41 15.16
N LEU A 89 3.61 4.46 14.80
CA LEU A 89 3.08 4.67 13.44
C LEU A 89 4.16 4.65 12.33
N TRP A 90 5.39 5.08 12.65
CA TRP A 90 6.51 5.06 11.70
C TRP A 90 6.92 3.64 11.28
N LEU A 91 6.68 2.62 12.12
CA LEU A 91 6.93 1.22 11.77
C LEU A 91 6.07 0.81 10.57
N PHE A 92 4.79 1.16 10.60
CA PHE A 92 3.86 0.88 9.50
C PHE A 92 4.17 1.71 8.25
N ALA A 93 4.63 2.95 8.41
CA ALA A 93 5.13 3.74 7.29
C ALA A 93 6.35 3.09 6.62
N GLY A 94 7.28 2.56 7.41
CA GLY A 94 8.49 1.87 6.96
C GLY A 94 8.20 0.51 6.30
N LEU A 95 7.36 -0.32 6.93
CA LEU A 95 6.90 -1.59 6.35
C LEU A 95 6.12 -1.37 5.06
N GLY A 96 5.28 -0.33 5.05
CA GLY A 96 4.57 0.11 3.86
C GLY A 96 5.54 0.52 2.75
N LEU A 97 6.60 1.27 3.07
CA LEU A 97 7.62 1.68 2.11
C LEU A 97 8.28 0.44 1.48
N ILE A 98 8.76 -0.47 2.32
CA ILE A 98 9.44 -1.70 1.91
C ILE A 98 8.52 -2.52 1.01
N GLY A 99 7.28 -2.77 1.44
CA GLY A 99 6.28 -3.46 0.64
C GLY A 99 6.05 -2.80 -0.71
N GLY A 100 5.85 -1.47 -0.72
CA GLY A 100 5.64 -0.70 -1.93
C GLY A 100 6.79 -0.81 -2.94
N LEU A 101 8.03 -0.81 -2.47
CA LEU A 101 9.22 -0.97 -3.30
C LEU A 101 9.39 -2.41 -3.80
N VAL A 102 9.18 -3.40 -2.93
CA VAL A 102 9.25 -4.82 -3.28
C VAL A 102 8.25 -5.16 -4.38
N TRP A 103 6.98 -4.80 -4.21
CA TRP A 103 5.93 -5.07 -5.20
C TRP A 103 6.02 -4.14 -6.42
N GLY A 104 6.55 -2.93 -6.22
CA GLY A 104 6.86 -2.00 -7.31
C GLY A 104 7.91 -2.53 -8.28
N THR A 105 8.86 -3.34 -7.82
CA THR A 105 9.99 -3.86 -8.61
C THR A 105 9.55 -4.75 -9.79
N PRO A 106 8.83 -5.88 -9.58
CA PRO A 106 8.43 -6.75 -10.68
C PRO A 106 7.46 -6.05 -11.63
N ILE A 107 6.58 -5.19 -11.13
CA ILE A 107 5.61 -4.47 -11.97
C ILE A 107 6.29 -3.39 -12.82
N ALA A 108 7.19 -2.60 -12.23
CA ALA A 108 7.94 -1.59 -12.97
C ALA A 108 8.83 -2.25 -14.04
N LEU A 109 9.51 -3.36 -13.70
CA LEU A 109 10.33 -4.12 -14.64
C LEU A 109 9.49 -4.70 -15.78
N TRP A 110 8.33 -5.31 -15.49
CA TRP A 110 7.41 -5.84 -16.48
C TRP A 110 6.94 -4.76 -17.48
N THR A 111 6.55 -3.58 -16.98
CA THR A 111 6.13 -2.47 -17.84
C THR A 111 7.26 -1.97 -18.74
N TYR A 112 8.50 -1.99 -18.26
CA TYR A 112 9.68 -1.62 -19.04
C TYR A 112 9.97 -2.63 -20.14
N ILE A 113 9.99 -3.93 -19.82
CA ILE A 113 10.23 -5.01 -20.78
C ILE A 113 9.19 -5.00 -21.91
N ILE A 114 7.90 -4.87 -21.58
CA ILE A 114 6.84 -4.80 -22.60
C ILE A 114 7.01 -3.58 -23.50
N LYS A 115 7.37 -2.43 -22.94
CA LYS A 115 7.54 -1.20 -23.72
C LYS A 115 8.68 -1.35 -24.73
N ARG A 116 9.79 -1.98 -24.34
CA ARG A 116 10.93 -2.26 -25.21
C ARG A 116 10.59 -3.21 -26.37
N LYS A 117 9.65 -4.14 -26.20
CA LYS A 117 9.22 -5.05 -27.28
C LYS A 117 8.32 -4.41 -28.34
N ARG A 118 7.74 -3.22 -28.07
CA ARG A 118 6.86 -2.52 -29.02
C ARG A 118 7.54 -1.43 -29.84
N THR A 119 8.80 -1.13 -29.52
CA THR A 119 9.67 -0.17 -30.23
C THR A 119 10.68 -0.95 -31.05
#